data_AF-A0A0L7LUG5-F1
#
_entry.id   AF-A0A0L7LUG5-F1
#
_cell.length_a   1.000
_cell.length_b   1.000
_cell.length_c   1.000
_cell.angle_alpha   90.00
_cell.angle_beta   90.00
_cell.angle_gamma   90.00
#
_symmetry.space_group_name_H-M   'P 1'
#
loop_
_entity.id
_entity.type
_entity.pdbx_description
1 polymer ?
#
loop_
_entity_poly.entity_id
_entity_poly.type
_entity_poly.pdbx_seq_one_letter_code
_entity_poly.pdbx_strand_id
1 'polypeptide(L)'
;MKVYGIFTVMCYNVLCDKYATRQMYGYCPSWALDWDYRKKGILDEIRHYSADIISLQANYHDAVPMVDTFVQEVETDQFYNYFLPELKKDGYDGIFSPKSRAKTMGESERKYVDGCSIFFRSAKFALVKEHLIEFNQLAMANSEGSDNMLNRVMPKDNIGLAALLKTKEAAWENGIPTDSSMLSQPILVCTAHIHWDPEFCDVKLIQTMMLSNELKTIVEDSARTMRLAGQRENVQLLLCGDFNSLPDSGVIEFLSAGRVSAEHRDFKALGYAGSLRRMPGSDQEFTHNFKLASAYSEDIMPYTNYTYDFKGIIDYIFYSKQTMTPLGLLGPLSQEWFREHKVVGCPHPHVPSGNTL
;
A
#
# COMPACT_ATOMS: atom_id res chain seq x y z
N MET A 1 -28.44 -8.44 19.97
CA MET A 1 -27.05 -8.85 19.69
C MET A 1 -26.38 -7.71 18.93
N LYS A 2 -25.10 -7.41 19.13
CA LYS A 2 -24.40 -6.46 18.23
C LYS A 2 -24.04 -7.20 16.94
N VAL A 3 -24.25 -6.53 15.81
CA VAL A 3 -23.98 -7.05 14.46
C VAL A 3 -22.72 -6.36 13.94
N TYR A 4 -21.85 -7.11 13.27
CA TYR A 4 -20.56 -6.65 12.77
C TYR A 4 -20.39 -7.06 11.31
N GLY A 5 -19.81 -6.16 10.51
CA GLY A 5 -19.32 -6.52 9.18
C GLY A 5 -17.97 -7.21 9.34
N ILE A 6 -17.78 -8.36 8.70
CA ILE A 6 -16.55 -9.15 8.77
C ILE A 6 -16.00 -9.31 7.36
N PHE A 7 -14.72 -8.97 7.21
CA PHE A 7 -13.97 -9.12 5.99
C PHE A 7 -12.48 -9.33 6.27
N THR A 8 -11.79 -9.95 5.34
CA THR A 8 -10.34 -10.17 5.36
C THR A 8 -9.61 -9.20 4.41
N VAL A 9 -8.34 -8.90 4.72
CA VAL A 9 -7.48 -7.98 3.97
C VAL A 9 -6.15 -8.67 3.71
N MET A 10 -5.64 -8.54 2.48
CA MET A 10 -4.29 -8.98 2.08
C MET A 10 -3.52 -7.76 1.54
N CYS A 11 -2.26 -7.62 1.95
CA CYS A 11 -1.34 -6.59 1.45
C CYS A 11 -0.09 -7.28 0.89
N TYR A 12 -0.03 -7.40 -0.44
CA TYR A 12 0.94 -8.27 -1.10
C TYR A 12 1.71 -7.57 -2.21
N ASN A 13 2.98 -7.25 -1.93
CA ASN A 13 3.97 -7.00 -2.95
C ASN A 13 4.30 -8.32 -3.69
N VAL A 14 4.04 -8.36 -5.01
CA VAL A 14 4.27 -9.56 -5.84
C VAL A 14 5.57 -9.57 -6.67
N LEU A 15 6.45 -8.57 -6.52
CA LEU A 15 7.72 -8.40 -7.24
C LEU A 15 7.60 -8.46 -8.78
N CYS A 16 7.62 -7.32 -9.49
CA CYS A 16 7.48 -7.30 -10.94
C CYS A 16 8.64 -8.02 -11.67
N ASP A 17 8.43 -8.44 -12.92
CA ASP A 17 9.41 -9.22 -13.70
C ASP A 17 10.74 -8.48 -13.89
N LYS A 18 10.65 -7.18 -14.21
CA LYS A 18 11.79 -6.35 -14.63
C LYS A 18 12.93 -6.25 -13.61
N TYR A 19 12.69 -6.63 -12.34
CA TYR A 19 13.70 -6.67 -11.28
C TYR A 19 13.94 -8.05 -10.69
N ALA A 20 13.21 -9.08 -11.11
CA ALA A 20 13.49 -10.47 -10.80
C ALA A 20 14.76 -10.95 -11.53
N THR A 21 15.83 -10.17 -11.42
CA THR A 21 17.10 -10.34 -12.12
C THR A 21 18.04 -11.20 -11.29
N ARG A 22 18.92 -11.91 -11.99
CA ARG A 22 20.01 -12.69 -11.38
C ARG A 22 21.09 -11.83 -10.70
N GLN A 23 21.06 -10.50 -10.85
CA GLN A 23 21.94 -9.58 -10.12
C GLN A 23 21.45 -9.37 -8.69
N MET A 24 20.15 -9.06 -8.52
CA MET A 24 19.52 -8.87 -7.20
C MET A 24 19.26 -10.21 -6.50
N TYR A 25 18.84 -11.23 -7.26
CA TYR A 25 18.38 -12.50 -6.74
C TYR A 25 19.28 -13.67 -7.20
N GLY A 26 20.60 -13.49 -7.09
CA GLY A 26 21.60 -14.49 -7.52
C GLY A 26 21.46 -15.87 -6.85
N TYR A 27 20.80 -15.94 -5.70
CA TYR A 27 20.45 -17.18 -4.98
C TYR A 27 19.21 -17.90 -5.54
N CYS A 28 18.33 -17.22 -6.28
CA CYS A 28 17.14 -17.82 -6.90
C CYS A 28 17.43 -18.25 -8.34
N PRO A 29 17.15 -19.51 -8.75
CA PRO A 29 17.45 -19.97 -10.10
C PRO A 29 16.56 -19.26 -11.14
N SER A 30 17.09 -18.97 -12.33
CA SER A 30 16.43 -18.11 -13.32
C SER A 30 15.01 -18.56 -13.70
N TRP A 31 14.74 -19.86 -13.75
CA TRP A 31 13.41 -20.40 -14.05
C TRP A 31 12.37 -20.12 -12.96
N ALA A 32 12.80 -19.88 -11.72
CA ALA A 32 11.93 -19.51 -10.60
C ALA A 32 11.82 -17.98 -10.44
N LEU A 33 12.68 -17.21 -11.12
CA LEU A 33 12.57 -15.76 -11.27
C LEU A 33 11.65 -15.36 -12.44
N ASP A 34 11.60 -16.20 -13.48
CA ASP A 34 10.78 -16.03 -14.67
C ASP A 34 9.30 -15.73 -14.33
N TRP A 35 8.75 -14.69 -14.95
CA TRP A 35 7.38 -14.26 -14.69
C TRP A 35 6.31 -15.30 -15.03
N ASP A 36 6.47 -16.09 -16.10
CA ASP A 36 5.52 -17.14 -16.46
C ASP A 36 5.52 -18.28 -15.44
N TYR A 37 6.56 -18.43 -14.64
CA TYR A 37 6.55 -19.26 -13.44
C TYR A 37 5.91 -18.52 -12.25
N ARG A 38 6.46 -17.36 -11.84
CA ARG A 38 6.07 -16.69 -10.59
C ARG A 38 4.61 -16.24 -10.56
N LYS A 39 4.07 -15.72 -11.67
CA LYS A 39 2.69 -15.21 -11.71
C LYS A 39 1.63 -16.26 -11.37
N LYS A 40 1.92 -17.54 -11.64
CA LYS A 40 1.07 -18.68 -11.26
C LYS A 40 1.07 -18.85 -9.74
N GLY A 41 2.26 -18.92 -9.12
CA GLY A 41 2.39 -19.01 -7.67
C GLY A 41 1.76 -17.83 -6.94
N ILE A 42 1.93 -16.60 -7.46
CA ILE A 42 1.30 -15.38 -6.93
C ILE A 42 -0.23 -15.50 -6.97
N LEU A 43 -0.80 -15.93 -8.11
CA LEU A 43 -2.24 -16.09 -8.26
C LEU A 43 -2.80 -17.23 -7.39
N ASP A 44 -2.07 -18.34 -7.28
CA ASP A 44 -2.43 -19.48 -6.43
C ASP A 44 -2.40 -19.09 -4.94
N GLU A 45 -1.45 -18.25 -4.52
CA GLU A 45 -1.36 -17.70 -3.16
C GLU A 45 -2.52 -16.74 -2.84
N ILE A 46 -2.85 -15.82 -3.76
CA ILE A 46 -4.03 -14.95 -3.64
C ILE A 46 -5.32 -15.78 -3.53
N ARG A 47 -5.46 -16.83 -4.36
CA ARG A 47 -6.60 -17.77 -4.32
C ARG A 47 -6.64 -18.59 -3.04
N HIS A 48 -5.50 -18.99 -2.50
CA HIS A 48 -5.39 -19.78 -1.27
C HIS A 48 -5.91 -19.00 -0.06
N TYR A 49 -5.46 -17.75 0.12
CA TYR A 49 -5.92 -16.91 1.24
C TYR A 49 -7.31 -16.32 1.01
N SER A 50 -7.76 -16.17 -0.25
CA SER A 50 -9.16 -15.88 -0.60
C SER A 50 -9.70 -14.56 -0.01
N ALA A 51 -8.81 -13.62 0.30
CA ALA A 51 -9.10 -12.42 1.08
C ALA A 51 -10.18 -11.54 0.44
N ASP A 52 -11.05 -10.92 1.23
CA ASP A 52 -12.19 -10.14 0.72
C ASP A 52 -11.77 -8.82 0.05
N ILE A 53 -10.63 -8.26 0.48
CA ILE A 53 -9.96 -7.07 -0.08
C ILE A 53 -8.48 -7.40 -0.24
N ILE A 54 -7.90 -7.10 -1.40
CA ILE A 54 -6.49 -7.37 -1.72
C ILE A 54 -5.87 -6.07 -2.25
N SER A 55 -4.72 -5.67 -1.70
CA SER A 55 -3.92 -4.53 -2.16
C SER A 55 -2.54 -5.01 -2.62
N LEU A 56 -2.12 -4.60 -3.82
CA LEU A 56 -0.80 -4.93 -4.39
C LEU A 56 -0.04 -3.62 -4.73
N GLN A 57 1.31 -3.58 -4.60
CA GLN A 57 2.19 -2.39 -4.72
C GLN A 57 3.51 -2.63 -5.54
N ALA A 58 3.99 -1.78 -6.50
CA ALA A 58 5.13 -2.06 -7.47
C ALA A 58 6.17 -1.00 -7.90
N ASN A 59 7.33 -1.46 -8.46
CA ASN A 59 8.46 -0.64 -8.95
C ASN A 59 8.99 -0.95 -10.38
N TYR A 60 9.19 0.11 -11.19
CA TYR A 60 10.31 0.35 -12.12
C TYR A 60 10.99 1.73 -11.92
N HIS A 61 12.14 1.95 -12.55
CA HIS A 61 12.87 3.20 -12.66
C HIS A 61 13.92 3.08 -13.78
N ASP A 62 14.09 4.12 -14.59
CA ASP A 62 15.22 4.21 -15.52
C ASP A 62 16.45 4.88 -14.87
N ALA A 63 17.62 4.34 -15.22
CA ALA A 63 18.97 4.92 -15.19
C ALA A 63 19.52 5.58 -13.88
N VAL A 64 20.07 4.78 -12.96
CA VAL A 64 21.47 4.89 -12.44
C VAL A 64 21.94 3.49 -11.99
N PRO A 65 23.15 3.01 -12.35
CA PRO A 65 23.69 1.77 -11.81
C PRO A 65 24.64 2.01 -10.62
N MET A 66 24.14 2.00 -9.37
CA MET A 66 24.89 1.56 -8.17
C MET A 66 24.08 1.71 -6.86
N VAL A 67 24.26 0.69 -6.01
CA VAL A 67 23.84 0.54 -4.59
C VAL A 67 22.34 0.59 -4.28
N ASP A 68 21.84 -0.55 -3.79
CA ASP A 68 20.53 -0.86 -3.19
C ASP A 68 19.28 -0.48 -4.01
N THR A 69 18.28 -1.36 -4.09
CA THR A 69 16.93 -1.05 -4.61
C THR A 69 15.92 -2.09 -4.13
N PHE A 70 14.89 -1.67 -3.39
CA PHE A 70 13.79 -2.56 -2.96
C PHE A 70 12.57 -2.40 -3.90
N VAL A 71 11.89 -3.52 -4.20
CA VAL A 71 11.11 -3.68 -5.44
C VAL A 71 9.80 -4.45 -5.25
N GLN A 72 8.76 -4.11 -6.03
CA GLN A 72 7.42 -4.64 -5.82
C GLN A 72 6.52 -4.95 -7.10
N GLU A 73 5.22 -5.38 -6.94
CA GLU A 73 4.01 -5.82 -7.79
C GLU A 73 3.91 -6.01 -9.35
N VAL A 74 2.97 -5.35 -10.05
CA VAL A 74 2.18 -5.76 -11.24
C VAL A 74 2.21 -4.69 -12.34
N GLU A 75 2.63 -5.09 -13.54
CA GLU A 75 2.64 -4.20 -14.70
C GLU A 75 1.23 -3.96 -15.27
N THR A 76 1.01 -2.80 -15.91
CA THR A 76 -0.26 -2.43 -16.55
C THR A 76 -0.85 -3.56 -17.41
N ASP A 77 -0.03 -4.20 -18.26
CA ASP A 77 -0.49 -5.31 -19.11
C ASP A 77 -0.92 -6.54 -18.28
N GLN A 78 -0.17 -6.87 -17.23
CA GLN A 78 -0.46 -8.02 -16.37
C GLN A 78 -1.73 -7.81 -15.53
N PHE A 79 -2.03 -6.57 -15.10
CA PHE A 79 -3.30 -6.28 -14.44
C PHE A 79 -4.49 -6.56 -15.37
N TYR A 80 -4.51 -5.98 -16.57
CA TYR A 80 -5.65 -6.07 -17.48
C TYR A 80 -5.78 -7.43 -18.18
N ASN A 81 -4.66 -8.10 -18.52
CA ASN A 81 -4.67 -9.33 -19.32
C ASN A 81 -4.54 -10.62 -18.48
N TYR A 82 -4.10 -10.55 -17.22
CA TYR A 82 -3.90 -11.72 -16.36
C TYR A 82 -4.66 -11.63 -15.03
N PHE A 83 -4.31 -10.71 -14.12
CA PHE A 83 -4.88 -10.70 -12.77
C PHE A 83 -6.37 -10.36 -12.74
N LEU A 84 -6.82 -9.30 -13.43
CA LEU A 84 -8.23 -8.90 -13.43
C LEU A 84 -9.14 -9.95 -14.11
N PRO A 85 -8.81 -10.55 -15.27
CA PRO A 85 -9.61 -11.62 -15.86
C PRO A 85 -9.66 -12.90 -15.02
N GLU A 86 -8.56 -13.28 -14.36
CA GLU A 86 -8.53 -14.47 -13.49
C GLU A 86 -9.32 -14.25 -12.21
N LEU A 87 -9.06 -13.16 -11.47
CA LEU A 87 -9.75 -12.87 -10.21
C LEU A 87 -11.24 -12.54 -10.43
N LYS A 88 -11.65 -12.08 -11.63
CA LYS A 88 -13.08 -11.96 -11.99
C LYS A 88 -13.81 -13.30 -12.02
N LYS A 89 -13.14 -14.41 -12.37
CA LYS A 89 -13.72 -15.76 -12.27
C LYS A 89 -13.97 -16.15 -10.82
N ASP A 90 -13.12 -15.67 -9.91
CA ASP A 90 -13.16 -15.93 -8.48
C ASP A 90 -14.08 -14.95 -7.70
N GLY A 91 -14.79 -14.07 -8.41
CA GLY A 91 -15.82 -13.15 -7.87
C GLY A 91 -15.30 -11.77 -7.45
N TYR A 92 -14.07 -11.41 -7.80
CA TYR A 92 -13.50 -10.08 -7.55
C TYR A 92 -13.86 -9.08 -8.65
N ASP A 93 -13.84 -7.80 -8.30
CA ASP A 93 -13.58 -6.72 -9.23
C ASP A 93 -12.35 -5.94 -8.72
N GLY A 94 -11.80 -5.04 -9.53
CA GLY A 94 -10.60 -4.31 -9.11
C GLY A 94 -10.27 -3.08 -9.93
N ILE A 95 -9.48 -2.20 -9.32
CA ILE A 95 -8.96 -0.97 -9.90
C ILE A 95 -7.43 -0.98 -9.89
N PHE A 96 -6.83 -0.25 -10.82
CA PHE A 96 -5.38 -0.11 -10.99
C PHE A 96 -5.07 1.31 -11.44
N SER A 97 -3.92 1.82 -11.05
CA SER A 97 -3.37 3.06 -11.62
C SER A 97 -1.86 2.94 -11.75
N PRO A 98 -1.30 3.14 -12.95
CA PRO A 98 0.14 3.12 -13.14
C PRO A 98 0.78 4.39 -12.56
N LYS A 99 2.07 4.32 -12.24
CA LYS A 99 2.85 5.50 -11.81
C LYS A 99 2.83 6.63 -12.83
N SER A 100 3.02 7.86 -12.34
CA SER A 100 2.88 9.09 -13.13
C SER A 100 3.69 9.12 -14.43
N ARG A 101 4.87 8.48 -14.48
CA ARG A 101 5.68 8.38 -15.71
C ARG A 101 4.96 7.75 -16.91
N ALA A 102 3.93 6.93 -16.67
CA ALA A 102 3.10 6.37 -17.73
C ALA A 102 2.56 7.45 -18.68
N LYS A 103 2.33 8.67 -18.18
CA LYS A 103 1.85 9.83 -18.95
C LYS A 103 2.86 10.38 -19.95
N THR A 104 4.17 10.25 -19.69
CA THR A 104 5.25 10.77 -20.55
C THR A 104 5.90 9.69 -21.42
N MET A 105 5.72 8.41 -21.10
CA MET A 105 6.24 7.28 -21.90
C MET A 105 5.38 6.95 -23.12
N GLY A 106 6.03 6.33 -24.12
CA GLY A 106 5.38 5.82 -25.32
C GLY A 106 4.45 4.64 -25.04
N GLU A 107 3.49 4.38 -25.93
CA GLU A 107 2.43 3.37 -25.73
C GLU A 107 2.97 1.94 -25.53
N SER A 108 4.09 1.60 -26.18
CA SER A 108 4.76 0.31 -26.02
C SER A 108 5.39 0.12 -24.63
N GLU A 109 5.94 1.18 -24.05
CA GLU A 109 6.63 1.13 -22.75
C GLU A 109 5.65 1.26 -21.58
N ARG A 110 4.58 2.05 -21.77
CA ARG A 110 3.51 2.26 -20.79
C ARG A 110 2.90 0.95 -20.26
N LYS A 111 2.85 -0.09 -21.10
CA LYS A 111 2.34 -1.43 -20.74
C LYS A 111 3.14 -2.11 -19.63
N TYR A 112 4.42 -1.81 -19.54
CA TYR A 112 5.35 -2.32 -18.52
C TYR A 112 5.51 -1.36 -17.35
N VAL A 113 4.70 -0.29 -17.28
CA VAL A 113 4.65 0.58 -16.10
C VAL A 113 3.74 -0.07 -15.07
N ASP A 114 4.37 -0.32 -13.93
CA ASP A 114 3.88 -0.66 -12.61
C ASP A 114 2.96 0.40 -11.98
N GLY A 115 2.10 -0.03 -11.07
CA GLY A 115 1.41 0.86 -10.14
C GLY A 115 0.30 0.18 -9.36
N CYS A 116 -0.11 0.80 -8.26
CA CYS A 116 -0.92 0.13 -7.25
C CYS A 116 -2.24 -0.44 -7.81
N SER A 117 -2.67 -1.58 -7.27
CA SER A 117 -4.01 -2.14 -7.52
C SER A 117 -4.74 -2.50 -6.23
N ILE A 118 -6.07 -2.41 -6.29
CA ILE A 118 -6.99 -2.85 -5.23
C ILE A 118 -8.04 -3.76 -5.86
N PHE A 119 -8.12 -5.01 -5.39
CA PHE A 119 -9.21 -5.93 -5.69
C PHE A 119 -10.14 -6.07 -4.48
N PHE A 120 -11.42 -6.32 -4.74
CA PHE A 120 -12.43 -6.51 -3.70
C PHE A 120 -13.49 -7.51 -4.16
N ARG A 121 -13.99 -8.35 -3.24
CA ARG A 121 -15.08 -9.29 -3.56
C ARG A 121 -16.36 -8.53 -3.90
N SER A 122 -16.79 -8.65 -5.15
CA SER A 122 -17.96 -7.95 -5.71
C SER A 122 -19.28 -8.31 -4.99
N ALA A 123 -19.35 -9.47 -4.34
CA ALA A 123 -20.47 -9.86 -3.50
C ALA A 123 -20.55 -9.05 -2.19
N LYS A 124 -19.41 -8.75 -1.55
CA LYS A 124 -19.33 -8.03 -0.27
C LYS A 124 -19.22 -6.50 -0.42
N PHE A 125 -18.70 -6.02 -1.55
CA PHE A 125 -18.43 -4.59 -1.75
C PHE A 125 -18.98 -4.04 -3.08
N ALA A 126 -19.30 -2.75 -3.10
CA ALA A 126 -19.48 -1.94 -4.30
C ALA A 126 -18.44 -0.82 -4.32
N LEU A 127 -17.75 -0.63 -5.44
CA LEU A 127 -16.98 0.58 -5.69
C LEU A 127 -17.93 1.76 -5.88
N VAL A 128 -17.66 2.86 -5.17
CA VAL A 128 -18.36 4.15 -5.32
C VAL A 128 -17.52 5.12 -6.13
N LYS A 129 -16.21 5.19 -5.83
CA LYS A 129 -15.27 6.10 -6.46
C LYS A 129 -13.83 5.63 -6.27
N GLU A 130 -12.99 5.85 -7.27
CA GLU A 130 -11.54 5.69 -7.20
C GLU A 130 -10.84 7.06 -7.12
N HIS A 131 -9.65 7.08 -6.50
CA HIS A 131 -8.85 8.26 -6.28
C HIS A 131 -7.37 7.92 -6.46
N LEU A 132 -6.73 8.53 -7.46
CA LEU A 132 -5.28 8.47 -7.67
C LEU A 132 -4.62 9.66 -6.94
N ILE A 133 -3.56 9.38 -6.19
CA ILE A 133 -2.78 10.33 -5.40
C ILE A 133 -1.35 10.34 -5.97
N GLU A 134 -0.97 11.41 -6.66
CA GLU A 134 0.33 11.54 -7.33
C GLU A 134 1.27 12.45 -6.52
N PHE A 135 2.25 11.85 -5.82
CA PHE A 135 3.06 12.61 -4.86
C PHE A 135 3.94 13.67 -5.51
N ASN A 136 4.36 13.49 -6.76
CA ASN A 136 5.09 14.50 -7.54
C ASN A 136 4.27 15.78 -7.76
N GLN A 137 2.97 15.66 -8.09
CA GLN A 137 2.08 16.81 -8.28
C GLN A 137 1.80 17.52 -6.95
N LEU A 138 1.63 16.76 -5.87
CA LEU A 138 1.47 17.32 -4.52
C LEU A 138 2.75 18.03 -4.06
N ALA A 139 3.93 17.47 -4.33
CA ALA A 139 5.22 18.10 -4.07
C ALA A 139 5.40 19.38 -4.88
N MET A 140 5.08 19.37 -6.17
CA MET A 140 5.10 20.56 -7.03
C MET A 140 4.12 21.65 -6.56
N ALA A 141 2.92 21.28 -6.10
CA ALA A 141 1.94 22.23 -5.55
C ALA A 141 2.36 22.82 -4.19
N ASN A 142 3.27 22.15 -3.46
CA ASN A 142 3.76 22.53 -2.13
C ASN A 142 5.26 22.91 -2.12
N SER A 143 5.90 23.12 -3.27
CA SER A 143 7.35 23.38 -3.36
C SER A 143 7.76 24.83 -3.12
N GLU A 144 6.82 25.73 -2.89
CA GLU A 144 7.08 27.16 -2.70
C GLU A 144 8.07 27.39 -1.56
N GLY A 145 9.21 28.03 -1.87
CA GLY A 145 10.29 28.29 -0.92
C GLY A 145 11.11 27.07 -0.49
N SER A 146 11.07 25.93 -1.21
CA SER A 146 11.78 24.71 -0.84
C SER A 146 12.41 23.98 -2.03
N ASP A 147 13.69 24.28 -2.28
CA ASP A 147 14.50 23.58 -3.30
C ASP A 147 14.57 22.06 -3.05
N ASN A 148 14.60 21.64 -1.78
CA ASN A 148 14.60 20.21 -1.42
C ASN A 148 13.29 19.51 -1.83
N MET A 149 12.14 20.21 -1.81
CA MET A 149 10.89 19.66 -2.33
C MET A 149 10.97 19.43 -3.85
N LEU A 150 11.55 20.38 -4.59
CA LEU A 150 11.75 20.27 -6.05
C LEU A 150 12.80 19.23 -6.45
N ASN A 151 13.88 19.10 -5.69
CA ASN A 151 15.05 18.29 -6.08
C ASN A 151 14.99 16.85 -5.54
N ARG A 152 14.35 16.62 -4.39
CA ARG A 152 14.34 15.29 -3.72
C ARG A 152 12.99 14.60 -3.82
N VAL A 153 11.89 15.32 -3.60
CA VAL A 153 10.52 14.77 -3.50
C VAL A 153 9.81 14.75 -4.86
N MET A 154 9.68 15.92 -5.52
CA MET A 154 8.96 16.08 -6.79
C MET A 154 9.42 15.13 -7.92
N PRO A 155 10.72 14.78 -8.08
CA PRO A 155 11.15 13.88 -9.15
C PRO A 155 10.76 12.41 -8.94
N LYS A 156 10.18 12.04 -7.79
CA LYS A 156 9.76 10.67 -7.50
C LYS A 156 8.32 10.44 -7.95
N ASP A 157 8.11 9.45 -8.82
CA ASP A 157 6.84 9.14 -9.45
C ASP A 157 5.97 8.12 -8.68
N ASN A 158 6.27 7.93 -7.39
CA ASN A 158 5.48 7.17 -6.45
C ASN A 158 4.03 7.69 -6.34
N ILE A 159 3.10 6.78 -6.05
CA ILE A 159 1.67 7.04 -6.00
C ILE A 159 1.00 6.36 -4.80
N GLY A 160 -0.19 6.86 -4.45
CA GLY A 160 -1.21 6.11 -3.71
C GLY A 160 -2.47 5.92 -4.57
N LEU A 161 -3.19 4.83 -4.35
CA LEU A 161 -4.49 4.56 -4.94
C LEU A 161 -5.50 4.33 -3.80
N ALA A 162 -6.69 4.92 -3.90
CA ALA A 162 -7.75 4.70 -2.94
C ALA A 162 -9.10 4.39 -3.60
N ALA A 163 -9.76 3.35 -3.10
CA ALA A 163 -11.10 2.92 -3.46
C ALA A 163 -12.07 3.28 -2.32
N LEU A 164 -13.03 4.17 -2.60
CA LEU A 164 -14.19 4.34 -1.74
C LEU A 164 -15.16 3.19 -2.03
N LEU A 165 -15.18 2.21 -1.13
CA LEU A 165 -16.08 1.06 -1.18
C LEU A 165 -17.30 1.28 -0.27
N LYS A 166 -18.40 0.59 -0.56
CA LYS A 166 -19.51 0.38 0.36
C LYS A 166 -19.74 -1.11 0.58
N THR A 167 -20.01 -1.51 1.81
CA THR A 167 -20.45 -2.87 2.12
C THR A 167 -21.78 -3.20 1.46
N LYS A 168 -22.01 -4.50 1.26
CA LYS A 168 -23.26 -5.15 0.85
C LYS A 168 -23.66 -6.18 1.90
N GLU A 169 -24.86 -6.75 1.80
CA GLU A 169 -25.40 -7.74 2.74
C GLU A 169 -24.43 -8.90 3.03
N ALA A 170 -23.72 -9.42 2.03
CA ALA A 170 -22.76 -10.52 2.19
C ALA A 170 -21.53 -10.19 3.08
N ALA A 171 -21.29 -8.92 3.43
CA ALA A 171 -20.27 -8.54 4.41
C ALA A 171 -20.75 -8.71 5.87
N TRP A 172 -22.04 -8.99 6.10
CA TRP A 172 -22.68 -9.02 7.41
C TRP A 172 -23.09 -10.45 7.80
N GLU A 173 -22.12 -11.37 7.74
CA GLU A 173 -22.32 -12.83 7.87
C GLU A 173 -23.01 -13.25 9.19
N ASN A 174 -22.81 -12.49 10.27
CA ASN A 174 -23.43 -12.74 11.59
C ASN A 174 -24.84 -12.15 11.74
N GLY A 175 -25.48 -11.74 10.65
CA GLY A 175 -26.85 -11.25 10.59
C GLY A 175 -26.97 -9.86 9.96
N ILE A 176 -28.15 -9.54 9.45
CA ILE A 176 -28.44 -8.22 8.85
C ILE A 176 -28.61 -7.19 9.98
N PRO A 177 -27.91 -6.03 9.96
CA PRO A 177 -28.17 -4.94 10.89
C PRO A 177 -29.63 -4.46 10.82
N THR A 178 -30.24 -4.21 11.99
CA THR A 178 -31.62 -3.68 12.07
C THR A 178 -31.76 -2.27 11.51
N ASP A 179 -30.66 -1.53 11.42
CA ASP A 179 -30.56 -0.25 10.75
C ASP A 179 -29.99 -0.48 9.34
N SER A 180 -30.84 -0.30 8.32
CA SER A 180 -30.46 -0.50 6.91
C SER A 180 -29.37 0.48 6.43
N SER A 181 -29.14 1.59 7.13
CA SER A 181 -28.02 2.48 6.82
C SER A 181 -26.65 1.88 7.18
N MET A 182 -26.61 0.91 8.10
CA MET A 182 -25.38 0.18 8.42
C MET A 182 -24.97 -0.78 7.30
N LEU A 183 -25.92 -1.40 6.59
CA LEU A 183 -25.64 -2.35 5.50
C LEU A 183 -24.73 -1.76 4.42
N SER A 184 -24.82 -0.44 4.17
CA SER A 184 -24.07 0.31 3.18
C SER A 184 -22.97 1.19 3.79
N GLN A 185 -22.27 0.66 4.80
CA GLN A 185 -21.15 1.30 5.46
C GLN A 185 -20.04 1.66 4.45
N PRO A 186 -19.65 2.95 4.32
CA PRO A 186 -18.52 3.35 3.50
C PRO A 186 -17.17 3.01 4.16
N ILE A 187 -16.25 2.49 3.35
CA ILE A 187 -14.86 2.17 3.71
C ILE A 187 -13.96 2.72 2.60
N LEU A 188 -13.05 3.63 2.94
CA LEU A 188 -11.97 4.05 2.07
C LEU A 188 -10.81 3.07 2.27
N VAL A 189 -10.57 2.24 1.25
CA VAL A 189 -9.38 1.38 1.18
C VAL A 189 -8.33 2.16 0.41
N CYS A 190 -7.17 2.40 1.01
CA CYS A 190 -6.02 2.97 0.33
C CYS A 190 -4.89 1.96 0.31
N THR A 191 -4.18 1.91 -0.81
CA THR A 191 -2.86 1.30 -0.93
C THR A 191 -1.87 2.37 -1.40
N ALA A 192 -0.65 2.38 -0.87
CA ALA A 192 0.40 3.28 -1.34
C ALA A 192 1.72 2.54 -1.48
N HIS A 193 2.57 3.08 -2.34
CA HIS A 193 3.93 2.61 -2.50
C HIS A 193 4.90 3.79 -2.40
N ILE A 194 5.48 3.94 -1.23
CA ILE A 194 6.39 5.01 -0.86
C ILE A 194 7.80 4.74 -1.44
N HIS A 195 8.56 5.80 -1.70
CA HIS A 195 9.89 5.72 -2.28
C HIS A 195 10.82 4.76 -1.50
N TRP A 196 11.65 3.98 -2.21
CA TRP A 196 12.36 2.86 -1.61
C TRP A 196 13.71 3.23 -0.97
N ASP A 197 14.40 4.26 -1.45
CA ASP A 197 15.81 4.52 -1.13
C ASP A 197 16.05 4.82 0.37
N PRO A 198 16.86 4.02 1.10
CA PRO A 198 17.21 4.28 2.49
C PRO A 198 17.73 5.70 2.75
N GLU A 199 18.44 6.31 1.80
CA GLU A 199 18.98 7.67 1.91
C GLU A 199 17.96 8.80 1.69
N PHE A 200 16.70 8.45 1.46
CA PHE A 200 15.60 9.39 1.23
C PHE A 200 14.45 9.23 2.25
N CYS A 201 14.76 8.91 3.52
CA CYS A 201 13.77 8.87 4.60
C CYS A 201 12.95 10.17 4.73
N ASP A 202 13.51 11.33 4.37
CA ASP A 202 12.79 12.60 4.26
C ASP A 202 11.68 12.56 3.20
N VAL A 203 11.97 11.97 2.03
CA VAL A 203 10.96 11.78 0.98
C VAL A 203 9.90 10.78 1.42
N LYS A 204 10.28 9.70 2.09
CA LYS A 204 9.32 8.69 2.59
C LYS A 204 8.33 9.30 3.57
N LEU A 205 8.84 10.11 4.51
CA LEU A 205 8.02 10.86 5.46
C LEU A 205 7.12 11.88 4.77
N ILE A 206 7.65 12.69 3.85
CA ILE A 206 6.87 13.70 3.13
C ILE A 206 5.77 13.07 2.25
N GLN A 207 6.06 11.98 1.53
CA GLN A 207 5.06 11.25 0.75
C GLN A 207 3.95 10.68 1.65
N THR A 208 4.30 10.11 2.80
CA THR A 208 3.34 9.60 3.79
C THR A 208 2.48 10.72 4.39
N MET A 209 3.08 11.87 4.66
CA MET A 209 2.36 13.07 5.11
C MET A 209 1.36 13.56 4.05
N MET A 210 1.81 13.73 2.80
CA MET A 210 0.96 14.11 1.66
C MET A 210 -0.20 13.12 1.47
N LEU A 211 0.08 11.82 1.52
CA LEU A 211 -0.92 10.76 1.49
C LEU A 211 -1.98 10.95 2.59
N SER A 212 -1.55 11.16 3.83
CA SER A 212 -2.48 11.37 4.96
C SER A 212 -3.32 12.64 4.80
N ASN A 213 -2.81 13.69 4.16
CA ASN A 213 -3.60 14.90 3.91
C ASN A 213 -4.64 14.70 2.79
N GLU A 214 -4.25 14.07 1.69
CA GLU A 214 -5.20 13.78 0.60
C GLU A 214 -6.29 12.79 1.03
N LEU A 215 -5.92 11.74 1.78
CA LEU A 215 -6.92 10.83 2.37
C LEU A 215 -7.89 11.56 3.29
N LYS A 216 -7.45 12.61 4.00
CA LYS A 216 -8.33 13.42 4.86
C LYS A 216 -9.33 14.19 4.00
N THR A 217 -8.85 14.88 2.96
CA THR A 217 -9.70 15.59 1.99
C THR A 217 -10.72 14.63 1.35
N ILE A 218 -10.29 13.43 0.93
CA ILE A 218 -11.16 12.41 0.34
C ILE A 218 -12.23 11.94 1.33
N VAL A 219 -11.87 11.69 2.59
CA VAL A 219 -12.82 11.31 3.65
C VAL A 219 -13.84 12.42 3.91
N GLU A 220 -13.40 13.67 4.08
CA GLU A 220 -14.26 14.83 4.36
C GLU A 220 -15.22 15.14 3.19
N ASP A 221 -14.75 15.04 1.94
CA ASP A 221 -15.56 15.18 0.73
C ASP A 221 -16.59 14.06 0.57
N SER A 222 -16.18 12.82 0.84
CA SER A 222 -17.05 11.64 0.77
C SER A 222 -18.13 11.69 1.85
N ALA A 223 -17.76 12.07 3.08
CA ALA A 223 -18.68 12.29 4.19
C ALA A 223 -19.71 13.37 3.85
N ARG A 224 -19.28 14.53 3.35
CA ARG A 224 -20.16 15.64 2.92
C ARG A 224 -21.12 15.19 1.82
N THR A 225 -20.65 14.48 0.81
CA THR A 225 -21.48 13.98 -0.30
C THR A 225 -22.51 12.96 0.19
N MET A 226 -22.13 12.04 1.07
CA MET A 226 -23.05 11.06 1.64
C MET A 226 -24.09 11.70 2.56
N ARG A 227 -23.71 12.68 3.38
CA ARG A 227 -24.64 13.47 4.20
C ARG A 227 -25.71 14.16 3.36
N LEU A 228 -25.32 14.80 2.25
CA LEU A 228 -26.24 15.45 1.31
C LEU A 228 -27.20 14.45 0.63
N ALA A 229 -26.77 13.20 0.46
CA ALA A 229 -27.58 12.10 -0.05
C ALA A 229 -28.42 11.39 1.03
N GLY A 230 -28.41 11.85 2.29
CA GLY A 230 -29.10 11.20 3.41
C GLY A 230 -28.48 9.86 3.84
N GLN A 231 -27.20 9.65 3.50
CA GLN A 231 -26.44 8.43 3.76
C GLN A 231 -25.45 8.61 4.93
N ARG A 232 -24.92 7.50 5.43
CA ARG A 232 -23.99 7.47 6.57
C ARG A 232 -22.66 8.16 6.20
N GLU A 233 -22.31 9.23 6.91
CA GLU A 233 -21.13 10.05 6.62
C GLU A 233 -19.82 9.55 7.26
N ASN A 234 -19.89 8.59 8.21
CA ASN A 234 -18.72 8.05 8.90
C ASN A 234 -17.94 7.05 8.03
N VAL A 235 -17.04 7.55 7.18
CA VAL A 235 -16.15 6.74 6.33
C VAL A 235 -15.04 6.11 7.17
N GLN A 236 -14.86 4.80 7.08
CA GLN A 236 -13.74 4.11 7.74
C GLN A 236 -12.49 4.13 6.87
N LEU A 237 -11.30 4.19 7.46
CA LEU A 237 -10.04 4.11 6.73
C LEU A 237 -9.34 2.77 6.97
N LEU A 238 -8.99 2.10 5.88
CA LEU A 238 -8.06 0.99 5.80
C LEU A 238 -6.90 1.43 4.90
N LEU A 239 -5.69 1.51 5.44
CA LEU A 239 -4.50 1.97 4.73
C LEU A 239 -3.47 0.82 4.69
N CYS A 240 -3.35 0.21 3.53
CA CYS A 240 -2.33 -0.79 3.21
C CYS A 240 -1.16 -0.12 2.47
N GLY A 241 -0.04 -0.82 2.32
CA GLY A 241 1.03 -0.36 1.43
C GLY A 241 2.41 -0.80 1.84
N ASP A 242 3.36 -0.57 0.95
CA ASP A 242 4.78 -0.54 1.27
C ASP A 242 5.20 0.88 1.56
N PHE A 243 5.68 1.07 2.78
CA PHE A 243 6.18 2.33 3.26
C PHE A 243 7.70 2.43 3.11
N ASN A 244 8.39 1.34 2.72
CA ASN A 244 9.84 1.22 2.63
C ASN A 244 10.54 1.71 3.91
N SER A 245 9.88 1.54 5.05
CA SER A 245 10.22 2.20 6.31
C SER A 245 10.07 1.23 7.48
N LEU A 246 11.12 1.11 8.29
CA LEU A 246 11.12 0.26 9.49
C LEU A 246 10.21 0.82 10.60
N PRO A 247 9.81 0.00 11.60
CA PRO A 247 8.92 0.44 12.67
C PRO A 247 9.43 1.61 13.52
N ASP A 248 10.75 1.87 13.57
CA ASP A 248 11.38 2.99 14.28
C ASP A 248 11.52 4.28 13.47
N SER A 249 10.97 4.31 12.24
CA SER A 249 11.01 5.47 11.36
C SER A 249 9.96 6.54 11.71
N GLY A 250 10.21 7.78 11.30
CA GLY A 250 9.25 8.88 11.43
C GLY A 250 7.97 8.67 10.62
N VAL A 251 8.03 7.83 9.57
CA VAL A 251 6.86 7.39 8.79
C VAL A 251 5.88 6.61 9.66
N ILE A 252 6.38 5.64 10.43
CA ILE A 252 5.56 4.77 11.28
C ILE A 252 5.19 5.47 12.59
N GLU A 253 6.06 6.34 13.14
CA GLU A 253 5.71 7.26 14.22
C GLU A 253 4.51 8.12 13.81
N PHE A 254 4.59 8.82 12.67
CA PHE A 254 3.55 9.72 12.18
C PHE A 254 2.19 9.00 12.09
N LEU A 255 2.13 7.88 11.37
CA LEU A 255 0.90 7.11 11.15
C LEU A 255 0.30 6.55 12.44
N SER A 256 1.15 6.08 13.36
CA SER A 256 0.70 5.37 14.58
C SER A 256 0.33 6.31 15.72
N ALA A 257 1.14 7.35 15.94
CA ALA A 257 0.91 8.36 16.97
C ALA A 257 -0.11 9.43 16.55
N GLY A 258 -0.33 9.60 15.24
CA GLY A 258 -1.10 10.71 14.69
C GLY A 258 -0.31 12.02 14.60
N ARG A 259 1.02 11.97 14.76
CA ARG A 259 1.91 13.14 14.79
C ARG A 259 3.38 12.78 14.61
N VAL A 260 4.18 13.76 14.19
CA VAL A 260 5.65 13.71 14.13
C VAL A 260 6.21 15.11 14.38
N SER A 261 7.38 15.21 15.02
CA SER A 261 8.06 16.51 15.23
C SER A 261 8.47 17.15 13.89
N ALA A 262 8.32 18.47 13.77
CA ALA A 262 8.82 19.24 12.62
C ALA A 262 10.36 19.23 12.52
N GLU A 263 11.05 18.90 13.61
CA GLU A 263 12.51 18.72 13.69
C GLU A 263 12.93 17.23 13.69
N HIS A 264 12.03 16.31 13.33
CA HIS A 264 12.33 14.87 13.34
C HIS A 264 13.54 14.51 12.46
N ARG A 265 14.37 13.56 12.95
CA ARG A 265 15.66 13.17 12.35
C ARG A 265 15.57 12.84 10.86
N ASP A 266 14.46 12.22 10.45
CA ASP A 266 14.24 11.78 9.06
C ASP A 266 14.10 12.95 8.08
N PHE A 267 13.75 14.18 8.53
CA PHE A 267 13.79 15.36 7.65
C PHE A 267 15.23 15.81 7.31
N LYS A 268 16.26 15.18 7.88
CA LYS A 268 17.69 15.44 7.66
C LYS A 268 18.09 16.92 7.81
N ALA A 269 17.35 17.68 8.62
CA ALA A 269 17.46 19.13 8.79
C ALA A 269 17.37 19.96 7.48
N LEU A 270 16.72 19.43 6.43
CA LEU A 270 16.65 20.01 5.09
C LEU A 270 15.67 21.20 4.91
N GLY A 271 15.18 21.78 6.01
CA GLY A 271 14.38 23.02 5.97
C GLY A 271 12.95 22.90 5.42
N TYR A 272 12.36 21.69 5.40
CA TYR A 272 11.01 21.44 4.86
C TYR A 272 9.85 22.16 5.59
N ALA A 273 10.10 22.73 6.77
CA ALA A 273 9.07 23.41 7.57
C ALA A 273 8.29 24.49 6.79
N GLY A 274 8.94 25.20 5.86
CA GLY A 274 8.29 26.21 5.00
C GLY A 274 7.29 25.63 4.01
N SER A 275 7.70 24.61 3.24
CA SER A 275 6.86 23.94 2.25
C SER A 275 5.72 23.13 2.89
N LEU A 276 5.93 22.61 4.10
CA LEU A 276 4.96 21.82 4.84
C LEU A 276 3.99 22.65 5.72
N ARG A 277 4.03 23.99 5.71
CA ARG A 277 3.11 24.83 6.51
C ARG A 277 1.62 24.63 6.22
N ARG A 278 1.28 24.11 5.04
CA ARG A 278 -0.10 23.76 4.67
C ARG A 278 -0.59 22.44 5.27
N MET A 279 0.31 21.64 5.84
CA MET A 279 -0.03 20.39 6.51
C MET A 279 -0.70 20.67 7.87
N PRO A 280 -1.66 19.84 8.32
CA PRO A 280 -2.29 20.02 9.62
C PRO A 280 -1.26 19.85 10.75
N GLY A 281 -1.19 20.80 11.69
CA GLY A 281 -0.22 20.76 12.78
C GLY A 281 -0.02 22.10 13.48
N SER A 282 1.14 22.23 14.12
CA SER A 282 1.72 23.46 14.68
C SER A 282 3.10 23.69 14.07
N ASP A 283 3.77 24.80 14.43
CA ASP A 283 5.17 25.03 14.04
C ASP A 283 6.15 23.99 14.61
N GLN A 284 5.72 23.16 15.57
CA GLN A 284 6.54 22.13 16.25
C GLN A 284 6.20 20.69 15.85
N GLU A 285 4.96 20.41 15.44
CA GLU A 285 4.46 19.06 15.18
C GLU A 285 3.55 19.04 13.95
N PHE A 286 3.78 18.12 13.00
CA PHE A 286 2.79 17.77 11.98
C PHE A 286 1.87 16.68 12.51
N THR A 287 0.59 16.68 12.14
CA THR A 287 -0.46 15.86 12.79
C THR A 287 -1.50 15.31 11.81
N HIS A 288 -2.15 14.21 12.19
CA HIS A 288 -3.37 13.71 11.54
C HIS A 288 -4.29 13.00 12.55
N ASN A 289 -5.58 12.90 12.22
CA ASN A 289 -6.62 12.48 13.18
C ASN A 289 -7.27 11.11 12.90
N PHE A 290 -6.69 10.28 12.03
CA PHE A 290 -7.23 8.95 11.69
C PHE A 290 -7.20 7.92 12.83
N LYS A 291 -6.37 8.16 13.87
CA LYS A 291 -6.17 7.25 15.01
C LYS A 291 -5.91 5.80 14.57
N LEU A 292 -4.94 5.62 13.68
CA LEU A 292 -4.61 4.31 13.12
C LEU A 292 -3.92 3.41 14.16
N ALA A 293 -3.98 2.10 13.92
CA ALA A 293 -3.07 1.10 14.46
C ALA A 293 -2.62 0.17 13.33
N SER A 294 -1.38 -0.31 13.39
CA SER A 294 -0.93 -1.42 12.54
C SER A 294 -1.61 -2.71 13.00
N ALA A 295 -2.01 -3.56 12.06
CA ALA A 295 -2.52 -4.90 12.33
C ALA A 295 -1.40 -5.84 12.84
N TYR A 296 -0.16 -5.63 12.40
CA TYR A 296 0.99 -6.45 12.73
C TYR A 296 2.04 -5.69 13.57
N SER A 297 2.79 -6.43 14.38
CA SER A 297 3.97 -5.98 15.13
C SER A 297 5.13 -6.96 14.93
N GLU A 298 6.35 -6.56 15.32
CA GLU A 298 7.56 -7.39 15.25
C GLU A 298 7.43 -8.74 15.97
N ASP A 299 6.68 -8.79 17.07
CA ASP A 299 6.41 -10.04 17.82
C ASP A 299 5.57 -11.06 17.01
N ILE A 300 4.79 -10.57 16.03
CA ILE A 300 3.87 -11.40 15.23
C ILE A 300 4.53 -11.75 13.89
N MET A 301 5.07 -10.76 13.20
CA MET A 301 5.67 -10.89 11.87
C MET A 301 7.06 -10.23 11.89
N PRO A 302 8.15 -10.99 12.08
CA PRO A 302 9.48 -10.42 12.31
C PRO A 302 10.11 -9.75 11.08
N TYR A 303 9.53 -9.99 9.90
CA TYR A 303 9.89 -9.36 8.64
C TYR A 303 8.70 -9.49 7.68
N THR A 304 8.46 -8.46 6.88
CA THR A 304 7.57 -8.56 5.72
C THR A 304 8.42 -8.85 4.51
N ASN A 305 9.47 -8.05 4.26
CA ASN A 305 10.49 -8.29 3.24
C ASN A 305 11.56 -9.27 3.73
N TYR A 306 11.84 -10.32 2.95
CA TYR A 306 12.87 -11.33 3.22
C TYR A 306 13.77 -11.54 2.00
N THR A 307 14.82 -10.73 1.85
CA THR A 307 15.88 -10.91 0.83
C THR A 307 17.16 -11.42 1.50
N TYR A 308 18.23 -11.70 0.73
CA TYR A 308 19.52 -12.08 1.32
C TYR A 308 20.11 -10.96 2.18
N ASP A 309 20.25 -9.76 1.61
CA ASP A 309 20.93 -8.60 2.23
C ASP A 309 20.05 -7.83 3.23
N PHE A 310 18.73 -7.84 3.05
CA PHE A 310 17.77 -7.12 3.92
C PHE A 310 16.61 -8.00 4.35
N LYS A 311 16.26 -7.92 5.64
CA LYS A 311 15.12 -8.59 6.26
C LYS A 311 14.49 -7.60 7.26
N GLY A 312 13.22 -7.27 7.10
CA GLY A 312 12.56 -6.28 7.96
C GLY A 312 11.10 -6.03 7.60
N ILE A 313 10.41 -5.27 8.45
CA ILE A 313 9.01 -4.85 8.24
C ILE A 313 9.03 -3.53 7.47
N ILE A 314 8.48 -3.53 6.26
CA ILE A 314 8.31 -2.34 5.41
C ILE A 314 6.90 -2.23 4.83
N ASP A 315 6.19 -3.35 4.72
CA ASP A 315 4.78 -3.42 4.36
C ASP A 315 3.91 -3.31 5.63
N TYR A 316 2.75 -2.65 5.53
CA TYR A 316 1.86 -2.44 6.68
C TYR A 316 0.38 -2.50 6.28
N ILE A 317 -0.46 -2.95 7.22
CA ILE A 317 -1.93 -2.81 7.17
C ILE A 317 -2.37 -1.98 8.38
N PHE A 318 -2.69 -0.71 8.15
CA PHE A 318 -3.23 0.21 9.15
C PHE A 318 -4.76 0.28 9.10
N TYR A 319 -5.41 0.31 10.26
CA TYR A 319 -6.87 0.40 10.38
C TYR A 319 -7.31 1.46 11.41
N SER A 320 -8.51 2.03 11.24
CA SER A 320 -9.14 2.92 12.22
C SER A 320 -9.48 2.18 13.53
N LYS A 321 -8.63 2.29 14.56
CA LYS A 321 -8.76 1.49 15.80
C LYS A 321 -9.93 1.83 16.73
N GLN A 322 -10.70 2.87 16.39
CA GLN A 322 -11.93 3.24 17.10
C GLN A 322 -13.16 2.46 16.62
N THR A 323 -13.06 1.80 15.45
CA THR A 323 -14.22 1.28 14.71
C THR A 323 -13.98 -0.08 14.07
N MET A 324 -12.71 -0.46 13.83
CA MET A 324 -12.28 -1.78 13.39
C MET A 324 -11.44 -2.46 14.48
N THR A 325 -11.51 -3.79 14.53
CA THR A 325 -10.75 -4.63 15.47
C THR A 325 -10.28 -5.89 14.72
N PRO A 326 -8.98 -6.20 14.68
CA PRO A 326 -8.48 -7.47 14.14
C PRO A 326 -9.04 -8.66 14.93
N LEU A 327 -9.56 -9.66 14.23
CA LEU A 327 -10.07 -10.90 14.81
C LEU A 327 -9.06 -12.06 14.73
N GLY A 328 -8.10 -11.94 13.81
CA GLY A 328 -7.02 -12.89 13.54
C GLY A 328 -6.03 -12.26 12.56
N LEU A 329 -4.83 -12.83 12.49
CA LEU A 329 -3.71 -12.36 11.68
C LEU A 329 -3.01 -13.59 11.09
N LEU A 330 -2.43 -13.48 9.89
CA LEU A 330 -1.67 -14.56 9.29
C LEU A 330 -0.27 -14.60 9.89
N GLY A 331 0.14 -15.75 10.44
CA GLY A 331 1.49 -15.92 10.97
C GLY A 331 2.56 -15.99 9.87
N PRO A 332 3.84 -15.74 10.21
CA PRO A 332 4.95 -15.88 9.26
C PRO A 332 5.07 -17.30 8.72
N LEU A 333 5.66 -17.42 7.53
CA LEU A 333 6.17 -18.69 7.02
C LEU A 333 7.14 -19.32 8.03
N SER A 334 7.13 -20.64 8.15
CA SER A 334 7.88 -21.35 9.18
C SER A 334 9.39 -21.08 9.09
N GLN A 335 9.92 -20.45 10.14
CA GLN A 335 11.36 -20.25 10.37
C GLN A 335 12.14 -21.57 10.40
N GLU A 336 11.50 -22.66 10.83
CA GLU A 336 12.08 -24.00 10.78
C GLU A 336 12.16 -24.51 9.34
N TRP A 337 11.10 -24.35 8.54
CA TRP A 337 11.10 -24.72 7.13
C TRP A 337 12.20 -23.99 6.34
N PHE A 338 12.33 -22.67 6.53
CA PHE A 338 13.41 -21.89 5.91
C PHE A 338 14.81 -22.41 6.31
N ARG A 339 15.00 -22.80 7.58
CA ARG A 339 16.27 -23.35 8.08
C ARG A 339 16.59 -24.72 7.52
N GLU A 340 15.61 -25.64 7.49
CA GLU A 340 15.74 -27.00 6.94
C GLU A 340 16.08 -26.96 5.45
N HIS A 341 15.40 -26.10 4.69
CA HIS A 341 15.57 -25.97 3.25
C HIS A 341 16.70 -25.00 2.86
N LYS A 342 17.40 -24.42 3.85
CA LYS A 342 18.53 -23.47 3.69
C LYS A 342 18.19 -22.26 2.83
N VAL A 343 16.96 -21.77 2.94
CA VAL A 343 16.49 -20.58 2.23
C VAL A 343 17.04 -19.35 2.95
N VAL A 344 17.88 -18.59 2.26
CA VAL A 344 18.59 -17.41 2.82
C VAL A 344 17.96 -16.07 2.43
N GLY A 345 17.02 -16.10 1.47
CA GLY A 345 16.29 -14.97 0.92
C GLY A 345 15.24 -15.46 -0.09
N CYS A 346 14.27 -14.61 -0.40
CA CYS A 346 13.20 -14.83 -1.36
C CYS A 346 13.27 -13.80 -2.51
N PRO A 347 12.70 -14.08 -3.70
CA PRO A 347 11.88 -15.25 -4.05
C PRO A 347 12.69 -16.56 -4.09
N HIS A 348 11.97 -17.66 -3.97
CA HIS A 348 12.46 -19.03 -3.96
C HIS A 348 11.51 -19.88 -4.81
N PRO A 349 11.93 -21.04 -5.38
CA PRO A 349 11.04 -21.98 -6.09
C PRO A 349 9.70 -22.35 -5.42
N HIS A 350 9.54 -22.13 -4.12
CA HIS A 350 8.28 -22.37 -3.38
C HIS A 350 7.69 -21.12 -2.72
N VAL A 351 8.30 -19.94 -2.92
CA VAL A 351 7.91 -18.66 -2.31
C VAL A 351 8.08 -17.57 -3.38
N PRO A 352 7.01 -17.22 -4.14
CA PRO A 352 7.14 -16.50 -5.41
C PRO A 352 7.42 -14.99 -5.27
N SER A 353 7.25 -14.42 -4.07
CA SER A 353 7.72 -13.10 -3.68
C SER A 353 8.23 -13.15 -2.23
N GLY A 354 9.17 -12.28 -1.89
CA GLY A 354 9.72 -12.18 -0.54
C GLY A 354 8.97 -11.26 0.41
N ASN A 355 7.71 -10.90 0.12
CA ASN A 355 6.93 -9.90 0.86
C ASN A 355 5.51 -10.42 1.10
N THR A 356 4.99 -10.44 2.33
CA THR A 356 3.62 -10.98 2.57
C THR A 356 3.01 -10.39 3.85
N LEU A 357 1.75 -9.93 3.81
CA LEU A 357 0.92 -9.52 4.96
C LEU A 357 -0.60 -9.77 4.77
#